data_AF-A0A962C5U0-F1
#
_entry.id   AF-A0A962C5U0-F1
#
_cell.length_a   1.000
_cell.length_b   1.000
_cell.length_c   1.000
_cell.angle_alpha   90.00
_cell.angle_beta   90.00
_cell.angle_gamma   90.00
#
_symmetry.space_group_name_H-M   'P 1'
#
loop_
_entity.id
_entity.type
_entity.pdbx_description
1 polymer ?
#
loop_
_entity_poly.entity_id
_entity_poly.type
_entity_poly.pdbx_seq_one_letter_code
_entity_poly.pdbx_strand_id
1 'polypeptide(L)'
;LSMLPYPSGALHMGHVRNYTIGDVISRYQRMLGKNVLQPMGWDAFGLPAENAAIARNTAPAKWTYANIEHMRSQLKAMGYAIDWSREFATCKPEYYVHEQRMFTRLMQKGLVYRKNSIVNWDPVDQTVL
;
A
#
# COMPACT_ATOMS: atom_id res chain seq x y z
N LEU A 1 -1.41 -11.25 -8.35
CA LEU A 1 -1.12 -9.96 -7.72
C LEU A 1 -0.08 -10.19 -6.63
N SER A 2 0.96 -9.36 -6.54
CA SER A 2 1.88 -9.33 -5.39
C SER A 2 1.37 -8.32 -4.37
N MET A 3 1.55 -8.60 -3.07
CA MET A 3 1.19 -7.65 -2.01
C MET A 3 1.87 -6.29 -2.22
N LEU A 4 1.14 -5.20 -2.00
CA LEU A 4 1.62 -3.84 -2.23
C LEU A 4 2.64 -3.44 -1.14
N PRO A 5 3.64 -2.60 -1.45
CA PRO A 5 4.59 -2.16 -0.45
C PRO A 5 4.06 -0.97 0.37
N TYR A 6 4.52 -0.89 1.62
CA TYR A 6 4.50 0.35 2.39
C TYR A 6 5.58 1.31 1.84
N PRO A 7 5.25 2.58 1.55
CA PRO A 7 6.22 3.59 1.13
C PRO A 7 6.96 4.19 2.33
N SER A 8 7.54 3.33 3.17
CA SER A 8 8.28 3.72 4.39
C SER A 8 9.79 3.90 4.17
N GLY A 9 10.28 3.61 2.96
CA GLY A 9 11.69 3.75 2.57
C GLY A 9 11.94 3.29 1.13
N ALA A 10 13.12 2.72 0.87
CA ALA A 10 13.48 2.18 -0.44
C ALA A 10 13.18 0.67 -0.55
N LEU A 11 12.93 0.19 -1.77
CA LEU A 11 12.83 -1.25 -2.02
C LEU A 11 14.19 -1.92 -1.77
N HIS A 12 14.14 -3.08 -1.12
CA HIS A 12 15.28 -3.99 -0.92
C HIS A 12 15.02 -5.34 -1.58
N MET A 13 16.03 -6.23 -1.64
CA MET A 13 15.97 -7.50 -2.39
C MET A 13 14.84 -8.46 -1.97
N GLY A 14 14.29 -8.31 -0.77
CA GLY A 14 13.09 -9.05 -0.34
C GLY A 14 11.86 -8.67 -1.18
N HIS A 15 11.68 -7.37 -1.44
CA HIS A 15 10.65 -6.88 -2.34
C HIS A 15 10.90 -7.32 -3.77
N VAL A 16 12.16 -7.24 -4.22
CA VAL A 16 12.56 -7.68 -5.57
C VAL A 16 12.19 -9.14 -5.79
N ARG A 17 12.48 -10.03 -4.83
CA ARG A 17 12.05 -11.42 -4.90
C ARG A 17 10.52 -11.55 -5.07
N ASN A 18 9.75 -10.85 -4.23
CA ASN A 18 8.29 -10.90 -4.26
C ASN A 18 7.71 -10.45 -5.62
N TYR A 19 8.20 -9.33 -6.15
CA TYR A 19 7.69 -8.76 -7.39
C TYR A 19 8.19 -9.50 -8.63
N THR A 20 9.42 -10.03 -8.63
CA THR A 20 9.93 -10.87 -9.71
C THR A 20 9.10 -12.14 -9.90
N ILE A 21 8.69 -12.80 -8.81
CA ILE A 21 7.83 -14.01 -8.91
C ILE A 21 6.50 -13.66 -9.60
N GLY A 22 5.87 -12.55 -9.19
CA GLY A 22 4.65 -12.06 -9.84
C GLY A 22 4.87 -11.74 -11.32
N ASP A 23 5.99 -11.10 -11.65
CA ASP A 23 6.33 -10.71 -13.02
C ASP A 23 6.55 -11.90 -13.96
N VAL A 24 7.27 -12.92 -13.50
CA VAL A 24 7.50 -14.18 -14.24
C VAL A 24 6.17 -14.83 -14.60
N ILE A 25 5.26 -14.95 -13.63
CA ILE A 25 3.95 -15.56 -13.85
C ILE A 25 3.14 -14.72 -14.85
N SER A 26 3.07 -13.41 -14.67
CA SER A 26 2.27 -12.56 -15.58
C SER A 26 2.79 -12.57 -17.01
N ARG A 27 4.10 -12.54 -17.20
CA ARG A 27 4.72 -12.64 -18.54
C ARG A 27 4.41 -13.99 -19.18
N TYR A 28 4.58 -15.08 -18.44
CA TYR A 28 4.23 -16.41 -18.91
C TYR A 28 2.76 -16.51 -19.34
N GLN A 29 1.83 -16.05 -18.49
CA GLN A 29 0.39 -16.09 -18.80
C GLN A 29 0.04 -15.21 -20.01
N ARG A 30 0.72 -14.06 -20.20
CA ARG A 30 0.53 -13.20 -21.37
C ARG A 30 1.04 -13.86 -22.65
N MET A 31 2.16 -14.60 -22.59
CA MET A 31 2.68 -15.38 -23.71
C MET A 31 1.74 -16.54 -24.10
N LEU A 32 0.93 -17.05 -23.17
CA LEU A 32 -0.15 -18.00 -23.45
C LEU A 32 -1.41 -17.34 -24.05
N GLY A 33 -1.36 -16.05 -24.41
CA GLY A 33 -2.47 -15.31 -25.02
C GLY A 33 -3.53 -14.82 -24.03
N LYS A 34 -3.30 -14.90 -22.71
CA LYS A 34 -4.27 -14.39 -21.72
C LYS A 34 -4.21 -12.87 -21.61
N ASN A 35 -5.36 -12.25 -21.32
CA ASN A 35 -5.43 -10.85 -20.93
C ASN A 35 -5.02 -10.70 -19.46
N VAL A 36 -3.76 -10.31 -19.21
CA VAL A 36 -3.16 -10.30 -17.87
C VAL A 36 -3.06 -8.89 -17.31
N LEU A 37 -3.71 -8.69 -16.15
CA LEU A 37 -3.57 -7.50 -15.31
C LEU A 37 -2.54 -7.74 -14.20
N GLN A 38 -1.41 -7.02 -14.27
CA GLN A 38 -0.43 -6.89 -13.19
C GLN A 38 -0.40 -5.44 -12.72
N PRO A 39 -1.19 -5.07 -11.69
CA PRO A 39 -1.22 -3.71 -11.17
C PRO A 39 -0.14 -3.52 -10.09
N MET A 40 0.09 -2.25 -9.75
CA MET A 40 0.86 -1.84 -8.58
C MET A 40 0.18 -0.64 -7.93
N GLY A 41 0.42 -0.47 -6.64
CA GLY A 41 -0.08 0.65 -5.85
C GLY A 41 0.71 0.75 -4.56
N TRP A 42 0.29 1.66 -3.68
CA TRP A 42 1.05 2.01 -2.49
C TRP A 42 0.15 1.92 -1.27
N ASP A 43 0.53 1.07 -0.32
CA ASP A 43 -0.13 0.98 0.98
C ASP A 43 0.41 2.11 1.88
N ALA A 44 -0.19 3.29 1.75
CA ALA A 44 0.42 4.58 2.06
C ALA A 44 -0.12 5.25 3.33
N PHE A 45 -0.95 4.56 4.12
CA PHE A 45 -1.48 5.04 5.40
C PHE A 45 -0.94 4.20 6.58
N GLY A 46 -1.19 4.69 7.80
CA GLY A 46 -0.92 3.97 9.04
C GLY A 46 0.52 4.10 9.55
N LEU A 47 0.78 3.37 10.65
CA LEU A 47 2.00 3.45 11.44
C LEU A 47 3.30 3.31 10.63
N PRO A 48 3.42 2.41 9.63
CA PRO A 48 4.69 2.26 8.90
C PRO A 48 5.14 3.53 8.19
N ALA A 49 4.22 4.28 7.57
CA ALA A 49 4.53 5.51 6.85
C ALA A 49 4.68 6.70 7.82
N GLU A 50 3.84 6.74 8.86
CA GLU A 50 3.83 7.81 9.86
C GLU A 50 5.08 7.76 10.75
N ASN A 51 5.40 6.61 11.35
CA ASN A 51 6.58 6.46 12.21
C ASN A 51 7.87 6.74 11.44
N ALA A 52 7.95 6.34 10.17
CA ALA A 52 9.10 6.61 9.31
C ALA A 52 9.29 8.10 8.98
N ALA A 53 8.20 8.87 8.93
CA ALA A 53 8.21 10.31 8.72
C ALA A 53 8.56 11.08 10.00
N ILE A 54 7.99 10.65 11.15
CA ILE A 54 8.30 11.20 12.48
C ILE A 54 9.78 11.03 12.81
N ALA A 55 10.33 9.82 12.61
CA ALA A 55 11.74 9.54 12.85
C ALA A 55 12.70 10.42 12.00
N ARG A 56 12.20 11.00 10.90
CA ARG A 56 12.96 11.88 10.00
C ARG A 56 12.52 13.34 10.10
N ASN A 57 11.71 13.69 11.10
CA ASN A 57 11.22 15.03 11.36
C ASN A 57 10.61 15.72 10.11
N THR A 58 9.76 14.99 9.38
CA THR A 58 9.12 15.49 8.15
C THR A 58 7.64 15.15 8.16
N ALA A 59 6.85 15.88 7.36
CA ALA A 59 5.43 15.59 7.20
C ALA A 59 5.21 14.20 6.54
N PRO A 60 4.31 13.35 7.06
CA PRO A 60 4.03 12.03 6.50
C PRO A 60 3.67 12.07 5.02
N ALA A 61 2.84 13.01 4.58
CA ALA A 61 2.50 13.16 3.17
C ALA A 61 3.74 13.39 2.28
N LYS A 62 4.62 14.30 2.69
CA LYS A 62 5.86 14.59 1.95
C LYS A 62 6.78 13.36 1.89
N TRP A 63 6.93 12.66 3.01
CA TRP A 63 7.73 11.45 3.11
C TRP A 63 7.20 10.33 2.21
N THR A 64 5.91 10.04 2.32
CA THR A 64 5.20 9.03 1.54
C THR A 64 5.34 9.28 0.04
N TYR A 65 5.06 10.49 -0.44
CA TYR A 65 5.16 10.76 -1.89
C TYR A 65 6.59 10.70 -2.42
N ALA A 66 7.59 11.12 -1.64
CA ALA A 66 8.99 10.98 -2.02
C ALA A 66 9.41 9.51 -2.17
N ASN A 67 9.00 8.66 -1.23
CA ASN A 67 9.28 7.21 -1.30
C ASN A 67 8.54 6.54 -2.44
N ILE A 68 7.27 6.89 -2.66
CA ILE A 68 6.49 6.41 -3.82
C ILE A 68 7.23 6.70 -5.13
N GLU A 69 7.71 7.93 -5.33
CA GLU A 69 8.47 8.28 -6.54
C GLU A 69 9.76 7.45 -6.66
N HIS A 70 10.51 7.34 -5.56
CA HIS A 70 11.74 6.56 -5.55
C HIS A 70 11.50 5.08 -5.86
N MET A 71 10.55 4.44 -5.18
CA MET A 71 10.21 3.03 -5.37
C MET A 71 9.63 2.78 -6.76
N ARG A 72 8.84 3.71 -7.31
CA ARG A 72 8.35 3.64 -8.70
C ARG A 72 9.52 3.61 -9.67
N SER A 73 10.52 4.47 -9.48
CA SER A 73 11.72 4.48 -10.33
C SER A 73 12.48 3.15 -10.25
N GLN A 74 12.62 2.57 -9.05
CA GLN A 74 13.24 1.25 -8.86
C GLN A 74 12.48 0.14 -9.59
N LEU A 75 11.15 0.08 -9.46
CA LEU A 75 10.30 -0.92 -10.13
C LEU A 75 10.38 -0.80 -11.65
N LYS A 76 10.39 0.42 -12.19
CA LYS A 76 10.56 0.66 -13.63
C LYS A 76 11.94 0.23 -14.12
N ALA A 77 13.00 0.51 -13.36
CA ALA A 77 14.36 0.10 -13.71
C ALA A 77 14.54 -1.43 -13.74
N MET A 78 13.80 -2.17 -12.90
CA MET A 78 13.79 -3.64 -12.91
C MET A 78 13.01 -4.25 -14.09
N GLY A 79 12.27 -3.45 -14.86
CA GLY A 79 11.58 -3.91 -16.07
C GLY A 79 10.33 -4.76 -15.79
N TYR A 80 9.68 -4.62 -14.63
CA TYR A 80 8.44 -5.33 -14.36
C TYR A 80 7.30 -4.87 -15.28
N ALA A 81 6.50 -5.83 -15.76
CA ALA A 81 5.39 -5.68 -16.68
C ALA A 81 4.12 -5.11 -16.02
N ILE A 82 4.29 -4.09 -15.17
CA ILE A 82 3.24 -3.42 -14.40
C ILE A 82 2.41 -2.51 -15.31
N ASP A 83 1.08 -2.58 -15.15
CA ASP A 83 0.14 -1.63 -15.73
C ASP A 83 0.04 -0.38 -14.84
N TRP A 84 0.89 0.62 -15.11
CA TRP A 84 0.92 1.89 -14.38
C TRP A 84 -0.32 2.77 -14.61
N SER A 85 -1.16 2.47 -15.60
CA SER A 85 -2.43 3.21 -15.79
C SER A 85 -3.44 2.94 -14.66
N ARG A 86 -3.19 1.90 -13.86
CA ARG A 86 -4.03 1.49 -12.72
C ARG A 86 -3.35 1.75 -11.37
N GLU A 87 -2.32 2.60 -11.34
CA GLU A 87 -1.62 2.96 -10.12
C GLU A 87 -2.53 3.74 -9.15
N PHE A 88 -2.48 3.41 -7.86
CA PHE A 88 -3.16 4.16 -6.81
C PHE A 88 -2.31 4.21 -5.53
N ALA A 89 -2.63 5.15 -4.64
CA ALA A 89 -2.07 5.20 -3.29
C ALA A 89 -3.23 5.31 -2.30
N THR A 90 -3.21 4.51 -1.23
CA THR A 90 -4.34 4.46 -0.26
C THR A 90 -4.54 5.78 0.48
N CYS A 91 -3.49 6.60 0.60
CA CYS A 91 -3.54 7.91 1.24
C CYS A 91 -4.24 9.02 0.44
N LYS A 92 -4.68 8.74 -0.79
CA LYS A 92 -5.31 9.73 -1.67
C LYS A 92 -6.83 9.81 -1.47
N PRO A 93 -7.45 11.01 -1.51
CA PRO A 93 -8.89 11.17 -1.35
C PRO A 93 -9.74 10.35 -2.31
N GLU A 94 -9.27 10.21 -3.55
CA GLU A 94 -9.94 9.42 -4.58
C GLU A 94 -10.00 7.93 -4.23
N TYR A 95 -9.10 7.45 -3.35
CA TYR A 95 -9.09 6.08 -2.85
C TYR A 95 -9.91 5.95 -1.56
N TYR A 96 -9.52 6.65 -0.50
CA TYR A 96 -10.11 6.42 0.84
C TYR A 96 -11.59 6.82 0.93
N VAL A 97 -12.12 7.60 -0.03
CA VAL A 97 -13.56 7.87 -0.12
C VAL A 97 -14.38 6.58 -0.25
N HIS A 98 -13.82 5.54 -0.89
CA HIS A 98 -14.46 4.24 -1.01
C HIS A 98 -14.48 3.49 0.32
N GLU A 99 -13.41 3.59 1.11
CA GLU A 99 -13.33 3.01 2.45
C GLU A 99 -14.31 3.70 3.41
N GLN A 100 -14.43 5.02 3.36
CA GLN A 100 -15.43 5.78 4.13
C GLN A 100 -16.86 5.35 3.79
N ARG A 101 -17.17 5.16 2.50
CA ARG A 101 -18.48 4.64 2.04
C ARG A 101 -18.71 3.20 2.50
N MET A 102 -17.69 2.36 2.48
CA MET A 102 -17.79 0.98 2.99
C MET A 102 -18.04 0.98 4.50
N PHE A 103 -17.26 1.74 5.27
CA PHE A 103 -17.39 1.85 6.72
C PHE A 103 -18.81 2.27 7.13
N THR A 104 -19.35 3.31 6.50
CA THR A 104 -20.72 3.79 6.78
C THR A 104 -21.79 2.75 6.45
N ARG A 105 -21.64 1.99 5.36
CA ARG A 105 -22.54 0.87 5.03
C ARG A 105 -22.45 -0.27 6.05
N LEU A 106 -21.24 -0.61 6.51
CA LEU A 106 -21.05 -1.63 7.53
C LEU A 106 -21.63 -1.20 8.88
N MET A 107 -21.51 0.08 9.22
CA MET A 107 -22.11 0.68 10.41
C MET A 107 -23.64 0.62 10.35
N GLN A 108 -24.25 0.96 9.21
CA GLN A 108 -25.71 0.84 9.00
C GLN A 108 -26.22 -0.59 9.14
N LYS A 109 -25.38 -1.60 8.82
CA LYS A 109 -25.71 -3.02 8.97
C LYS A 109 -25.41 -3.58 10.37
N GLY A 110 -24.92 -2.76 11.31
CA GLY A 110 -24.52 -3.20 12.64
C GLY A 110 -23.25 -4.04 12.70
N LEU A 111 -22.49 -4.13 11.60
CA LEU A 111 -21.22 -4.88 11.54
C LEU A 111 -20.05 -4.07 12.09
N VAL A 112 -20.16 -2.74 12.07
CA VAL A 112 -19.25 -1.81 12.72
C VAL A 112 -20.04 -1.06 13.79
N TYR A 113 -19.51 -1.04 15.01
CA TYR A 113 -20.16 -0.40 16.15
C TYR A 113 -19.11 0.17 17.11
N ARG A 114 -19.52 1.13 17.93
CA ARG A 114 -18.69 1.66 19.02
C ARG A 114 -19.13 1.04 20.34
N LYS A 115 -18.19 0.50 21.10
CA LYS A 115 -18.43 -0.14 22.41
C LYS A 115 -17.26 0.16 23.35
N ASN A 116 -17.56 0.44 24.62
CA ASN A 116 -16.55 0.49 25.66
C ASN A 116 -16.08 -0.94 25.97
N SER A 117 -14.79 -1.20 25.77
CA SER A 117 -14.16 -2.50 26.01
C SER A 117 -12.72 -2.29 26.48
N ILE A 118 -12.17 -3.27 27.18
CA ILE A 118 -10.72 -3.31 27.44
C ILE A 118 -10.04 -3.66 26.12
N VAL A 119 -9.02 -2.91 25.75
CA VAL A 119 -8.27 -3.06 24.50
C VAL A 119 -6.77 -3.00 24.79
N ASN A 120 -5.95 -3.55 23.88
CA ASN A 120 -4.51 -3.48 24.00
C ASN A 120 -4.03 -2.08 23.62
N TRP A 121 -3.21 -1.47 24.47
CA TRP A 121 -2.61 -0.15 24.23
C TRP A 121 -1.11 -0.31 24.09
N ASP A 122 -0.56 0.20 22.98
CA ASP A 122 0.88 0.31 22.80
C ASP A 122 1.37 1.66 23.36
N PRO A 123 2.20 1.68 24.42
CA PRO A 123 2.69 2.91 25.03
C PRO A 123 3.82 3.58 24.23
N VAL A 124 4.37 2.95 23.20
CA VAL A 124 5.39 3.54 22.32
C VAL A 124 4.70 4.20 21.13
N ASP A 125 3.85 3.45 20.43
CA ASP A 125 3.10 3.96 19.26
C ASP A 125 1.89 4.83 19.66
N GLN A 126 1.54 4.87 20.95
CA GLN A 126 0.46 5.69 21.51
C GLN A 126 -0.88 5.47 20.81
N THR A 127 -1.20 4.19 20.55
CA THR A 127 -2.43 3.79 19.87
C THR A 127 -2.92 2.42 20.35
N VAL A 128 -4.16 2.09 20.00
CA VAL A 128 -4.75 0.76 20.20
C VAL A 128 -4.34 -0.16 19.04
N LEU A 129 -4.02 -1.43 19.33
CA LEU A 129 -3.64 -2.47 18.36
C LEU A 129 -4.57 -3.69 18.39
#